data_AF-A0A173SKI2-F1
#
_entry.id   AF-A0A173SKI2-F1
#
_cell.length_a   1.000
_cell.length_b   1.000
_cell.length_c   1.000
_cell.angle_alpha   90.00
_cell.angle_beta   90.00
_cell.angle_gamma   90.00
#
_symmetry.space_group_name_H-M   'P 1'
#
loop_
_entity.id
_entity.type
_entity.pdbx_description
1 polymer ?
#
loop_
_entity_poly.entity_id
_entity_poly.type
_entity_poly.pdbx_seq_one_letter_code
_entity_poly.pdbx_strand_id
1 'polypeptide(L)'
;MFDRMLWQDNVRDPARTYKATQNADGTVTMEPAGKLMQQGTNQSAENFNRMEEAIQDSQIAQQIIFQHQLQFEADHEERVSGLEAENIVETGTVTLTNTLKYPFNNSDKTINLTKTRKTTNYLVEARVTGFSGGLPGELSVSDKALNGFKLGFDGSATSVTVKYIVKGGILS
;
A
#
# COMPACT_ATOMS: atom_id res chain seq x y z
N MET A 1 -7.64 -20.09 -20.53
CA MET A 1 -8.94 -19.90 -19.85
C MET A 1 -9.60 -21.26 -19.77
N PHE A 2 -10.26 -21.60 -18.67
CA PHE A 2 -11.02 -22.85 -18.58
C PHE A 2 -12.10 -22.87 -19.66
N ASP A 3 -12.25 -23.99 -20.37
CA ASP A 3 -13.30 -24.17 -21.37
C ASP A 3 -14.49 -24.85 -20.70
N ARG A 4 -15.59 -24.10 -20.53
CA ARG A 4 -16.74 -24.53 -19.74
C ARG A 4 -17.54 -25.56 -20.52
N MET A 5 -17.71 -26.75 -19.94
CA MET A 5 -18.65 -27.73 -20.47
C MET A 5 -20.09 -27.31 -20.12
N LEU A 6 -20.92 -27.13 -21.15
CA LEU A 6 -22.36 -26.95 -20.97
C LEU A 6 -23.03 -28.31 -20.85
N TRP A 7 -23.54 -28.61 -19.66
CA TRP A 7 -24.23 -29.86 -19.37
C TRP A 7 -25.61 -29.87 -20.02
N GLN A 8 -25.97 -30.99 -20.62
CA GLN A 8 -27.19 -31.18 -21.39
C GLN A 8 -27.89 -32.47 -20.99
N ASP A 9 -29.21 -32.43 -20.89
CA ASP A 9 -30.01 -33.64 -20.65
C ASP A 9 -30.33 -34.34 -21.98
N ASN A 10 -30.52 -35.66 -21.91
CA ASN A 10 -31.00 -36.42 -23.06
C ASN A 10 -32.46 -36.04 -23.37
N VAL A 11 -32.74 -35.63 -24.60
CA VAL A 11 -34.10 -35.32 -25.05
C VAL A 11 -34.54 -36.34 -26.10
N ARG A 12 -35.69 -37.00 -25.85
CA ARG A 12 -36.33 -37.95 -26.76
C ARG A 12 -37.78 -37.56 -27.02
N ASP A 13 -38.28 -37.89 -28.20
CA ASP A 13 -39.67 -37.67 -28.61
C ASP A 13 -40.31 -38.97 -29.13
N PRO A 14 -41.51 -39.37 -28.65
CA PRO A 14 -42.22 -38.83 -27.50
C PRO A 14 -41.44 -39.00 -26.19
N ALA A 15 -41.45 -37.94 -25.37
CA ALA A 15 -40.73 -37.91 -24.10
C ALA A 15 -41.28 -38.93 -23.10
N ARG A 16 -40.40 -39.40 -22.18
CA ARG A 16 -40.74 -40.31 -21.07
C ARG A 16 -41.40 -41.63 -21.51
N THR A 17 -41.11 -42.10 -22.70
CA THR A 17 -41.54 -43.41 -23.18
C THR A 17 -40.46 -44.46 -22.95
N TYR A 18 -40.86 -45.69 -22.62
CA TYR A 18 -39.95 -46.78 -22.33
C TYR A 18 -40.48 -48.10 -22.91
N LYS A 19 -39.56 -48.94 -23.37
CA LYS A 19 -39.84 -50.34 -23.70
C LYS A 19 -39.58 -51.17 -22.43
N ALA A 20 -40.61 -51.86 -21.97
CA ALA A 20 -40.53 -52.76 -20.82
C ALA A 20 -40.32 -54.21 -21.29
N THR A 21 -39.35 -54.91 -20.72
CA THR A 21 -39.15 -56.35 -20.93
C THR A 21 -39.21 -57.06 -19.58
N GLN A 22 -40.13 -58.01 -19.44
CA GLN A 22 -40.24 -58.84 -18.24
C GLN A 22 -39.19 -59.95 -18.29
N ASN A 23 -38.37 -60.04 -17.25
CA ASN A 23 -37.32 -61.05 -17.13
C ASN A 23 -37.84 -62.30 -16.40
N ALA A 24 -37.18 -63.43 -16.64
CA ALA A 24 -37.57 -64.73 -16.07
C ALA A 24 -37.42 -64.79 -14.53
N ASP A 25 -36.60 -63.91 -13.96
CA ASP A 25 -36.39 -63.75 -12.51
C ASP A 25 -37.45 -62.86 -11.84
N GLY A 26 -38.44 -62.38 -12.60
CA GLY A 26 -39.50 -61.49 -12.11
C GLY A 26 -39.15 -60.00 -12.14
N THR A 27 -37.94 -59.61 -12.54
CA THR A 27 -37.56 -58.20 -12.73
C THR A 27 -38.08 -57.63 -14.06
N VAL A 28 -38.09 -56.31 -14.19
CA VAL A 28 -38.46 -55.62 -15.45
C VAL A 28 -37.33 -54.71 -15.87
N THR A 29 -36.82 -54.90 -17.08
CA THR A 29 -35.85 -54.00 -17.71
C THR A 29 -36.60 -52.92 -18.49
N MET A 30 -36.29 -51.66 -18.22
CA MET A 30 -36.88 -50.49 -18.89
C MET A 30 -35.81 -49.79 -19.75
N GLU A 31 -36.02 -49.75 -21.06
CA GLU A 31 -35.15 -49.07 -22.00
C GLU A 31 -35.84 -47.80 -22.53
N PRO A 32 -35.18 -46.64 -22.58
CA PRO A 32 -35.76 -45.42 -23.15
C PRO A 32 -36.22 -45.64 -24.60
N ALA A 33 -37.50 -45.38 -24.86
CA ALA A 33 -38.09 -45.37 -26.20
C ALA A 33 -38.19 -43.94 -26.75
N GLY A 34 -38.68 -43.80 -27.97
CA GLY A 34 -38.72 -42.51 -28.69
C GLY A 34 -37.42 -42.17 -29.42
N LYS A 35 -37.53 -41.32 -30.43
CA LYS A 35 -36.40 -40.87 -31.25
C LYS A 35 -35.52 -39.93 -30.43
N LEU A 36 -34.21 -40.17 -30.43
CA LEU A 36 -33.25 -39.26 -29.81
C LEU A 36 -33.17 -37.96 -30.60
N MET A 37 -33.46 -36.84 -29.93
CA MET A 37 -33.43 -35.49 -30.49
C MET A 37 -32.19 -34.72 -30.04
N GLN A 38 -31.77 -34.94 -28.79
CA GLN A 38 -30.56 -34.35 -28.23
C GLN A 38 -29.85 -35.39 -27.36
N GLN A 39 -28.58 -35.63 -27.68
CA GLN A 39 -27.70 -36.43 -26.84
C GLN A 39 -27.24 -35.57 -25.67
N GLY A 40 -27.58 -35.98 -24.46
CA GLY A 40 -27.15 -35.37 -23.22
C GLY A 40 -25.73 -35.79 -22.83
N THR A 41 -25.16 -35.01 -21.91
CA THR A 41 -23.90 -35.27 -21.22
C THR A 41 -24.08 -36.33 -20.13
N ASN A 42 -22.97 -36.76 -19.52
CA ASN A 42 -22.96 -37.83 -18.52
C ASN A 42 -23.59 -37.46 -17.16
N GLN A 43 -23.94 -36.18 -16.94
CA GLN A 43 -24.59 -35.70 -15.71
C GLN A 43 -25.75 -34.77 -16.00
N SER A 44 -26.58 -34.54 -14.98
CA SER A 44 -27.77 -33.69 -15.03
C SER A 44 -27.41 -32.24 -15.37
N ALA A 45 -28.05 -31.71 -16.42
CA ALA A 45 -27.84 -30.34 -16.88
C ALA A 45 -28.15 -29.30 -15.79
N GLU A 46 -29.28 -29.43 -15.09
CA GLU A 46 -29.71 -28.45 -14.09
C GLU A 46 -28.71 -28.34 -12.93
N ASN A 47 -28.33 -29.48 -12.33
CA ASN A 47 -27.49 -29.47 -11.14
C ASN A 47 -26.05 -29.10 -11.45
N PHE A 48 -25.48 -29.65 -12.54
CA PHE A 48 -24.07 -29.43 -12.85
C PHE A 48 -23.83 -28.04 -13.45
N ASN A 49 -24.72 -27.50 -14.28
CA ASN A 49 -24.53 -26.12 -14.77
C ASN A 49 -24.57 -25.10 -13.63
N ARG A 50 -25.43 -25.29 -12.61
CA ARG A 50 -25.46 -24.45 -11.40
C ARG A 50 -24.17 -24.57 -10.59
N MET A 51 -23.63 -25.78 -10.46
CA MET A 51 -22.37 -26.01 -9.75
C MET A 51 -21.20 -25.34 -10.48
N GLU A 52 -21.10 -25.51 -11.79
CA GLU A 52 -20.07 -24.87 -12.62
C GLU A 52 -20.13 -23.34 -12.51
N GLU A 53 -21.34 -22.76 -12.54
CA GLU A 53 -21.54 -21.32 -12.38
C GLU A 53 -21.12 -20.85 -10.98
N ALA A 54 -21.53 -21.55 -9.92
CA ALA A 54 -21.12 -21.21 -8.55
C ALA A 54 -19.61 -21.30 -8.33
N ILE A 55 -18.95 -22.31 -8.93
CA ILE A 55 -17.48 -22.44 -8.89
C ILE A 55 -16.84 -21.26 -9.62
N GLN A 56 -17.32 -20.94 -10.83
CA GLN A 56 -16.79 -19.83 -11.62
C GLN A 56 -16.95 -18.49 -10.89
N ASP A 57 -18.12 -18.20 -10.34
CA ASP A 57 -18.38 -16.97 -9.59
C ASP A 57 -17.49 -16.87 -8.36
N SER A 58 -17.31 -17.97 -7.62
CA SER A 58 -16.41 -18.02 -6.47
C SER A 58 -14.95 -17.77 -6.87
N GLN A 59 -14.50 -18.35 -7.99
CA GLN A 59 -13.15 -18.12 -8.50
C GLN A 59 -12.94 -16.66 -8.95
N ILE A 60 -13.90 -16.07 -9.64
CA ILE A 60 -13.85 -14.65 -10.04
C ILE A 60 -13.82 -13.75 -8.80
N ALA A 61 -14.69 -14.01 -7.81
CA ALA A 61 -14.72 -13.25 -6.56
C ALA A 61 -13.38 -13.35 -5.80
N GLN A 62 -12.80 -14.55 -5.72
CA GLN A 62 -11.47 -14.75 -5.12
C GLN A 62 -10.39 -13.97 -5.87
N GLN A 63 -10.38 -13.98 -7.20
CA GLN A 63 -9.42 -13.21 -7.99
C GLN A 63 -9.57 -11.70 -7.75
N ILE A 64 -10.80 -11.19 -7.66
CA ILE A 64 -11.05 -9.79 -7.33
C ILE A 64 -10.52 -9.46 -5.93
N ILE A 65 -10.76 -10.33 -4.95
CA ILE A 65 -10.25 -10.13 -3.58
C ILE A 65 -8.72 -10.15 -3.56
N PHE A 66 -8.08 -11.12 -4.21
CA PHE A 66 -6.62 -11.16 -4.28
C PHE A 66 -6.04 -9.94 -5.00
N GLN A 67 -6.67 -9.50 -6.09
CA GLN A 67 -6.24 -8.28 -6.78
C GLN A 67 -6.41 -7.04 -5.90
N HIS A 68 -7.51 -6.96 -5.16
CA HIS A 68 -7.75 -5.88 -4.21
C HIS A 68 -6.69 -5.90 -3.09
N GLN A 69 -6.39 -7.07 -2.52
CA GLN A 69 -5.32 -7.25 -1.54
C GLN A 69 -3.96 -6.84 -2.09
N LEU A 70 -3.57 -7.28 -3.30
CA LEU A 70 -2.30 -6.87 -3.92
C LEU A 70 -2.21 -5.36 -4.18
N GLN A 71 -3.34 -4.68 -4.37
CA GLN A 71 -3.39 -3.22 -4.56
C GLN A 71 -3.43 -2.45 -3.23
N PHE A 72 -4.03 -3.02 -2.16
CA PHE A 72 -4.19 -2.37 -0.86
C PHE A 72 -3.10 -2.72 0.16
N GLU A 73 -2.57 -3.94 0.15
CA GLU A 73 -1.71 -4.48 1.21
C GLU A 73 -0.22 -4.33 0.89
N ALA A 74 0.35 -3.25 1.41
CA ALA A 74 1.60 -3.21 2.19
C ALA A 74 1.99 -1.75 2.45
N ASP A 75 1.73 -0.90 1.46
CA ASP A 75 2.39 0.40 1.36
C ASP A 75 1.43 1.57 1.46
N HIS A 76 0.12 1.41 1.23
CA HIS A 76 -0.72 2.59 1.05
C HIS A 76 -0.93 3.38 2.35
N GLU A 77 -1.40 2.74 3.42
CA GLU A 77 -1.59 3.43 4.71
C GLU A 77 -0.26 3.85 5.35
N GLU A 78 0.78 3.03 5.27
CA GLU A 78 2.11 3.39 5.78
C GLU A 78 2.72 4.55 4.97
N ARG A 79 2.59 4.56 3.63
CA ARG A 79 3.07 5.67 2.81
C ARG A 79 2.22 6.91 2.99
N VAL A 80 0.90 6.80 3.12
CA VAL A 80 0.04 7.96 3.42
C VAL A 80 0.44 8.56 4.77
N SER A 81 0.57 7.74 5.80
CA SER A 81 1.03 8.19 7.12
C SER A 81 2.45 8.77 7.07
N GLY A 82 3.36 8.14 6.31
CA GLY A 82 4.71 8.64 6.11
C GLY A 82 4.76 9.97 5.35
N LEU A 83 3.93 10.14 4.32
CA LEU A 83 3.78 11.39 3.56
C LEU A 83 3.17 12.50 4.41
N GLU A 84 2.16 12.18 5.23
CA GLU A 84 1.62 13.11 6.22
C GLU A 84 2.71 13.52 7.21
N ALA A 85 3.49 12.57 7.71
CA ALA A 85 4.59 12.81 8.64
C ALA A 85 5.73 13.63 8.01
N GLU A 86 6.01 13.49 6.71
CA GLU A 86 6.96 14.35 5.98
C GLU A 86 6.53 15.81 5.93
N ASN A 87 5.21 16.04 5.84
CA ASN A 87 4.63 17.38 5.91
C ASN A 87 4.62 17.95 7.33
N ILE A 88 4.80 17.14 8.37
CA ILE A 88 4.88 17.67 9.73
C ILE A 88 6.23 18.38 9.93
N VAL A 89 6.10 19.71 9.96
CA VAL A 89 7.20 20.63 10.20
C VAL A 89 7.61 20.56 11.67
N GLU A 90 8.89 20.34 11.93
CA GLU A 90 9.47 20.55 13.26
C GLU A 90 10.10 21.94 13.31
N THR A 91 9.82 22.72 14.35
CA THR A 91 10.38 24.06 14.51
C THR A 91 10.99 24.23 15.89
N GLY A 92 12.08 25.00 15.97
CA GLY A 92 12.65 25.38 17.25
C GLY A 92 13.35 26.72 17.17
N THR A 93 13.75 27.21 18.34
CA THR A 93 14.54 28.43 18.48
C THR A 93 15.78 28.10 19.29
N VAL A 94 16.93 28.59 18.86
CA VAL A 94 18.20 28.39 19.55
C VAL A 94 19.01 29.67 19.54
N THR A 95 19.73 29.92 20.63
CA THR A 95 20.76 30.96 20.69
C THR A 95 22.13 30.31 20.48
N LEU A 96 22.85 30.83 19.49
CA LEU A 96 24.24 30.53 19.15
C LEU A 96 25.13 31.62 19.75
N THR A 97 26.28 31.25 20.30
CA THR A 97 27.17 32.18 21.01
C THR A 97 28.60 32.06 20.49
N ASN A 98 29.22 33.18 20.16
CA ASN A 98 30.63 33.25 19.81
C ASN A 98 31.43 33.97 20.91
N THR A 99 32.48 33.34 21.40
CA THR A 99 33.40 33.93 22.39
C THR A 99 34.75 34.32 21.81
N LEU A 100 35.00 34.01 20.54
CA LEU A 100 36.24 34.33 19.84
C LEU A 100 36.16 35.69 19.15
N LYS A 101 37.32 36.33 18.98
CA LYS A 101 37.42 37.59 18.24
C LYS A 101 37.38 37.33 16.74
N TYR A 102 36.56 38.10 16.03
CA TYR A 102 36.49 38.08 14.56
C TYR A 102 37.91 38.20 13.93
N PRO A 103 38.25 37.39 12.90
CA PRO A 103 37.38 36.54 12.10
C PRO A 103 37.15 35.12 12.64
N PHE A 104 37.65 34.79 13.84
CA PHE A 104 37.44 33.46 14.42
C PHE A 104 36.06 33.34 15.07
N ASN A 105 35.46 32.15 14.97
CA ASN A 105 34.11 31.87 15.44
C ASN A 105 34.02 30.45 16.03
N ASN A 106 33.29 30.29 17.14
CA ASN A 106 33.01 28.99 17.78
C ASN A 106 31.52 28.80 18.09
N SER A 107 30.64 29.35 17.26
CA SER A 107 29.20 29.39 17.48
C SER A 107 28.47 28.08 17.16
N ASP A 108 29.15 27.12 16.53
CA ASP A 108 28.57 25.84 16.12
C ASP A 108 27.89 25.13 17.29
N LYS A 109 26.60 24.85 17.11
CA LYS A 109 25.78 24.17 18.11
C LYS A 109 25.00 23.03 17.49
N THR A 110 25.12 21.86 18.10
CA THR A 110 24.32 20.69 17.74
C THR A 110 22.88 20.86 18.20
N ILE A 111 21.95 20.65 17.27
CA ILE A 111 20.52 20.65 17.47
C ILE A 111 20.03 19.21 17.34
N ASN A 112 19.40 18.70 18.39
CA ASN A 112 18.76 17.39 18.36
C ASN A 112 17.32 17.56 17.89
N LEU A 113 16.91 16.76 16.91
CA LEU A 113 15.53 16.66 16.48
C LEU A 113 14.75 15.85 17.50
N THR A 114 13.57 16.33 17.85
CA THR A 114 12.61 15.63 18.70
C THR A 114 11.97 14.48 17.94
N LYS A 115 11.75 14.67 16.63
CA LYS A 115 11.21 13.63 15.76
C LYS A 115 12.32 12.82 15.10
N THR A 116 12.27 11.51 15.32
CA THR A 116 13.17 10.57 14.66
C THR A 116 12.97 10.60 13.14
N ARG A 117 14.08 10.68 12.40
CA ARG A 117 14.12 10.61 10.93
C ARG A 117 14.70 9.26 10.51
N LYS A 118 14.26 8.75 9.35
CA LYS A 118 14.80 7.53 8.73
C LYS A 118 15.98 7.83 7.81
N THR A 119 16.09 9.07 7.29
CA THR A 119 17.18 9.49 6.39
C THR A 119 17.69 10.90 6.72
N THR A 120 18.86 11.25 6.19
CA THR A 120 19.42 12.62 6.26
C THR A 120 18.85 13.57 5.20
N ASN A 121 17.92 13.09 4.36
CA ASN A 121 17.25 13.83 3.30
C ASN A 121 16.13 14.73 3.85
N TYR A 122 16.46 15.56 4.84
CA TYR A 122 15.57 16.60 5.35
C TYR A 122 16.14 17.98 5.02
N LEU A 123 15.26 18.96 4.84
CA LEU A 123 15.62 20.37 4.68
C LEU A 123 15.65 21.05 6.05
N VAL A 124 16.62 21.94 6.25
CA VAL A 124 16.64 22.86 7.40
C VAL A 124 16.61 24.27 6.84
N GLU A 125 15.55 25.02 7.14
CA GLU A 125 15.48 26.45 6.91
C GLU A 125 15.77 27.16 8.23
N ALA A 126 16.80 28.02 8.27
CA ALA A 126 17.18 28.78 9.46
C ALA A 126 17.09 30.28 9.18
N ARG A 127 16.58 31.06 10.15
CA ARG A 127 16.46 32.51 10.04
C ARG A 127 16.85 33.18 11.35
N VAL A 128 17.63 34.24 11.25
CA VAL A 128 17.97 35.09 12.40
C VAL A 128 16.72 35.84 12.86
N THR A 129 16.39 35.75 14.14
CA THR A 129 15.29 36.50 14.76
C THR A 129 15.77 37.59 15.73
N GLY A 130 17.06 37.57 16.08
CA GLY A 130 17.70 38.60 16.90
C GLY A 130 19.20 38.33 17.03
N PHE A 131 19.98 39.37 17.30
CA PHE A 131 21.43 39.25 17.50
C PHE A 131 21.96 40.41 18.34
N SER A 132 23.14 40.25 18.92
CA SER A 132 23.84 41.29 19.68
C SER A 132 25.35 41.13 19.62
N GLY A 133 26.07 42.20 20.00
CA GLY A 133 27.53 42.18 20.09
C GLY A 133 28.27 42.17 18.74
N GLY A 134 27.59 42.50 17.64
CA GLY A 134 28.16 42.52 16.29
C GLY A 134 27.10 42.21 15.23
N LEU A 135 27.54 41.81 14.04
CA LEU A 135 26.65 41.37 12.96
C LEU A 135 26.65 39.85 12.84
N PRO A 136 25.51 39.20 12.56
CA PRO A 136 25.41 37.74 12.53
C PRO A 136 26.13 37.11 11.33
N GLY A 137 26.29 37.83 10.21
CA GLY A 137 26.81 37.23 8.99
C GLY A 137 25.80 36.25 8.37
N GLU A 138 26.31 35.19 7.76
CA GLU A 138 25.52 34.10 7.17
C GLU A 138 25.35 32.95 8.17
N LEU A 139 24.18 32.29 8.11
CA LEU A 139 23.91 31.07 8.87
C LEU A 139 24.38 29.86 8.09
N SER A 140 25.04 28.92 8.76
CA SER A 140 25.43 27.64 8.18
C SER A 140 24.67 26.49 8.83
N VAL A 141 24.21 25.55 8.01
CA VAL A 141 23.70 24.24 8.45
C VAL A 141 24.74 23.20 8.03
N SER A 142 25.29 22.48 9.00
CA SER A 142 26.34 21.47 8.77
C SER A 142 26.06 20.18 9.54
N ASP A 143 26.89 19.16 9.31
CA ASP A 143 26.89 17.89 10.05
C ASP A 143 25.50 17.26 10.22
N LYS A 144 24.73 17.18 9.13
CA LYS A 144 23.42 16.50 9.14
C LYS A 144 23.59 15.03 9.49
N ALA A 145 22.98 14.63 10.60
CA ALA A 145 22.78 13.27 11.05
C ALA A 145 21.28 12.94 11.04
N LEU A 146 20.91 11.66 11.23
CA LEU A 146 19.51 11.23 11.22
C LEU A 146 18.64 12.12 12.12
N ASN A 147 19.04 12.32 13.38
CA ASN A 147 18.22 13.02 14.37
C ASN A 147 18.86 14.32 14.86
N GLY A 148 19.65 14.98 14.02
CA GLY A 148 20.27 16.24 14.41
C GLY A 148 21.18 16.84 13.35
N PHE A 149 21.51 18.10 13.54
CA PHE A 149 22.38 18.88 12.66
C PHE A 149 23.09 19.95 13.48
N LYS A 150 24.07 20.65 12.90
CA LYS A 150 24.68 21.83 13.53
C LYS A 150 24.19 23.11 12.88
N LEU A 151 24.04 24.14 13.71
CA LEU A 151 23.89 25.53 13.27
C LEU A 151 25.07 26.36 13.74
N GLY A 152 25.59 27.16 12.82
CA GLY A 152 26.63 28.15 13.09
C GLY A 152 26.33 29.46 12.37
N PHE A 153 27.14 30.48 12.66
CA PHE A 153 27.18 31.73 11.92
C PHE A 153 28.61 32.23 11.76
N ASP A 154 28.90 33.07 10.76
CA ASP A 154 30.27 33.51 10.43
C ASP A 154 30.56 35.01 10.71
N GLY A 155 29.57 35.75 11.22
CA GLY A 155 29.72 37.15 11.57
C GLY A 155 30.43 37.43 12.90
N SER A 156 30.51 38.72 13.24
CA SER A 156 31.16 39.25 14.44
C SER A 156 30.28 39.25 15.69
N ALA A 157 29.00 38.92 15.59
CA ALA A 157 28.08 38.87 16.72
C ALA A 157 28.58 37.94 17.83
N THR A 158 28.35 38.32 19.08
CA THR A 158 28.65 37.45 20.23
C THR A 158 27.48 36.51 20.53
N SER A 159 26.27 36.88 20.10
CA SER A 159 25.05 36.09 20.29
C SER A 159 24.09 36.29 19.11
N VAL A 160 23.57 35.17 18.57
CA VAL A 160 22.59 35.15 17.48
C VAL A 160 21.47 34.18 17.84
N THR A 161 20.24 34.67 17.89
CA THR A 161 19.04 33.85 18.07
C THR A 161 18.48 33.48 16.71
N VAL A 162 18.32 32.17 16.49
CA VAL A 162 17.92 31.57 15.22
C VAL A 162 16.65 30.78 15.44
N LYS A 163 15.64 31.02 14.61
CA LYS A 163 14.49 30.13 14.45
C LYS A 163 14.77 29.18 13.28
N TYR A 164 14.60 27.89 13.49
CA TYR A 164 14.80 26.88 12.47
C TYR A 164 13.52 26.07 12.23
N ILE A 165 13.43 25.54 11.01
CA ILE A 165 12.31 24.77 10.49
C ILE A 165 12.89 23.55 9.78
N VAL A 166 12.43 22.35 10.14
CA VAL A 166 12.91 21.08 9.58
C VAL A 166 11.75 20.35 8.91
N LYS A 167 11.98 19.88 7.68
CA LYS A 167 11.00 19.21 6.82
C LYS A 167 11.61 17.97 6.16
N GLY A 168 10.84 16.88 6.04
CA GLY A 168 11.28 15.66 5.37
C GLY A 168 12.10 14.69 6.24
N GLY A 169 12.75 13.71 5.61
CA GLY A 169 13.57 12.68 6.26
C GLY A 169 12.79 11.55 6.93
N ILE A 170 11.48 11.42 6.69
CA ILE A 170 10.65 10.36 7.29
C ILE A 170 10.52 9.14 6.37
N LEU A 171 10.48 9.36 5.06
CA LEU A 171 10.52 8.28 4.08
C LEU A 171 11.96 8.01 3.62
N SER A 172 12.21 6.77 3.20
CA SER A 172 13.48 6.29 2.65
C SER A 172 13.50 6.36 1.14
#